data_AF-A0A397CF20-F1
#
_entry.id   AF-A0A397CF20-F1
#
_cell.length_a   1.000
_cell.length_b   1.000
_cell.length_c   1.000
_cell.angle_alpha   90.00
_cell.angle_beta   90.00
_cell.angle_gamma   90.00
#
_symmetry.space_group_name_H-M   'P 1'
#
loop_
_entity.id
_entity.type
_entity.pdbx_description
1 polymer ?
#
loop_
_entity_poly.entity_id
_entity_poly.type
_entity_poly.pdbx_seq_one_letter_code
_entity_poly.pdbx_strand_id
1 'polypeptide(L)'
;MRAKTRSGQANLEQGEAALAEFSQRIQRLIQDKNITELDNADQTGINFEYIPKHTNDSLVAKTVWIRCSGHENDRMTAMVIGDTKGTKYSLFLVL
;
A
#
# COMPACT_ATOMS: atom_id res chain seq x y z
N MET A 1 12.92 -15.60 -4.69
CA MET A 1 13.49 -14.76 -5.76
C MET A 1 12.38 -14.47 -6.77
N ARG A 2 12.01 -13.21 -7.03
CA ARG A 2 10.85 -12.88 -7.89
C ARG A 2 11.31 -12.90 -9.35
N ALA A 3 10.92 -13.93 -10.10
CA ALA A 3 11.20 -14.02 -11.53
C ALA A 3 10.54 -12.84 -12.29
N LYS A 4 11.20 -12.33 -13.33
CA LYS A 4 10.64 -11.28 -14.19
C LYS A 4 9.39 -11.82 -14.89
N THR A 5 8.22 -11.25 -14.59
CA THR A 5 6.94 -11.72 -15.18
C THR A 5 6.37 -10.78 -16.23
N ARG A 6 6.92 -9.56 -16.39
CA ARG A 6 6.45 -8.55 -17.36
C ARG A 6 7.61 -7.74 -17.94
N SER A 7 7.41 -7.25 -19.18
CA SER A 7 8.39 -6.47 -19.95
C SER A 7 8.99 -5.29 -19.17
N GLY A 8 8.14 -4.52 -18.46
CA GLY A 8 8.53 -3.32 -17.71
C GLY A 8 9.15 -3.56 -16.32
N GLN A 9 9.30 -4.81 -15.89
CA GLN A 9 9.98 -5.11 -14.62
C GLN A 9 11.49 -5.19 -14.88
N ALA A 10 12.27 -4.44 -14.11
CA ALA A 10 13.73 -4.58 -14.12
C ALA A 10 14.11 -6.02 -13.80
N ASN A 11 15.16 -6.54 -14.44
CA ASN A 11 15.77 -7.77 -13.95
C ASN A 11 16.49 -7.47 -12.62
N LEU A 12 16.85 -8.52 -11.88
CA LEU A 12 17.36 -8.37 -10.51
C LEU A 12 18.62 -7.49 -10.46
N GLU A 13 19.58 -7.73 -11.35
CA GLU A 13 20.85 -6.99 -11.40
C GLU A 13 20.64 -5.50 -11.69
N GLN A 14 19.75 -5.15 -12.62
CA GLN A 14 19.39 -3.76 -12.90
C GLN A 14 18.72 -3.10 -11.69
N GLY A 15 17.87 -3.84 -10.96
CA GLY A 15 17.24 -3.37 -9.74
C GLY A 15 18.24 -3.10 -8.61
N GLU A 16 19.21 -4.01 -8.42
CA GLU A 16 20.26 -3.88 -7.42
C GLU A 16 21.21 -2.71 -7.72
N ALA A 17 21.61 -2.55 -8.98
CA ALA A 17 22.43 -1.41 -9.41
C ALA A 17 21.71 -0.07 -9.17
N ALA A 18 20.44 0.03 -9.57
CA ALA A 18 19.63 1.23 -9.37
C ALA A 18 19.43 1.54 -7.87
N LEU A 19 19.22 0.51 -7.05
CA LEU A 19 19.10 0.65 -5.59
C LEU A 19 20.41 1.18 -4.97
N ALA A 20 21.55 0.65 -5.38
CA ALA A 20 22.85 1.06 -4.87
C ALA A 20 23.16 2.52 -5.24
N GLU A 21 22.94 2.91 -6.49
CA GLU A 21 23.13 4.28 -6.97
C GLU A 21 22.23 5.26 -6.20
N PHE A 22 20.94 4.93 -6.09
CA PHE A 22 19.98 5.76 -5.36
C PHE A 22 20.36 5.91 -3.89
N SER A 23 20.71 4.81 -3.21
CA SER A 23 21.07 4.81 -1.79
C SER A 23 22.31 5.68 -1.52
N GLN A 24 23.35 5.58 -2.35
CA GLN A 24 24.54 6.42 -2.22
C GLN A 24 24.21 7.91 -2.41
N ARG A 25 23.37 8.24 -3.39
CA ARG A 25 22.95 9.62 -3.64
C ARG A 25 22.19 10.21 -2.45
N ILE A 26 21.25 9.45 -1.88
CA ILE A 26 20.48 9.89 -0.72
C ILE A 26 21.35 10.06 0.52
N GLN A 27 22.28 9.13 0.78
CA GLN A 27 23.21 9.23 1.91
C GLN A 27 24.09 10.48 1.84
N ARG A 28 24.65 10.79 0.66
CA ARG A 28 25.41 12.04 0.45
C ARG A 28 24.54 13.26 0.71
N LEU A 29 23.34 13.29 0.15
CA LEU A 29 22.41 14.40 0.34
C LEU A 29 22.07 14.65 1.82
N ILE A 30 21.85 13.59 2.59
CA ILE A 30 21.57 13.66 4.02
C ILE A 30 22.75 14.29 4.76
N GLN A 31 23.98 13.86 4.46
CA GLN A 31 25.20 14.40 5.07
C GLN A 31 25.43 15.86 4.67
N ASP A 32 25.40 16.16 3.37
CA ASP A 32 25.71 17.49 2.82
C ASP A 32 24.73 18.56 3.31
N LYS A 33 23.46 18.20 3.48
CA LYS A 33 22.40 19.12 3.90
C LYS A 33 22.06 19.02 5.38
N ASN A 34 22.77 18.18 6.14
CA ASN A 34 22.51 17.91 7.54
C ASN A 34 21.02 17.60 7.81
N ILE A 35 20.44 16.70 7.01
CA ILE A 35 19.03 16.31 7.12
C ILE A 35 18.88 15.41 8.34
N THR A 36 18.10 15.88 9.33
CA THR A 36 17.85 15.15 10.58
C THR A 36 16.54 14.37 10.57
N GLU A 37 15.61 14.73 9.68
CA GLU A 37 14.26 14.16 9.62
C GLU A 37 13.95 13.73 8.19
N LEU A 38 13.48 12.49 8.03
CA LEU A 38 12.96 11.97 6.77
C LEU A 38 11.61 11.33 7.04
N ASP A 39 10.64 11.68 6.20
CA ASP A 39 9.31 11.09 6.23
C ASP A 39 9.12 10.18 5.02
N ASN A 40 8.64 8.98 5.27
CA ASN A 40 8.10 8.12 4.23
C ASN A 40 6.62 8.47 4.05
N ALA A 41 6.22 8.74 2.81
CA ALA A 41 4.83 8.96 2.45
C ALA A 41 4.42 7.94 1.38
N ASP A 42 3.27 7.30 1.57
CA ASP A 42 2.75 6.31 0.62
C ASP A 42 1.23 6.43 0.45
N GLN A 43 0.76 5.99 -0.71
CA GLN A 43 -0.65 5.95 -1.07
C GLN A 43 -1.12 4.50 -1.11
N THR A 44 -2.05 4.14 -0.23
CA THR A 44 -2.58 2.77 -0.15
C THR A 44 -4.09 2.73 -0.38
N GLY A 45 -4.56 1.70 -1.08
CA GLY A 45 -5.98 1.48 -1.31
C GLY A 45 -6.61 0.72 -0.16
N ILE A 46 -7.65 1.29 0.42
CA ILE A 46 -8.54 0.66 1.38
C ILE A 46 -9.74 0.11 0.61
N ASN A 47 -9.84 -1.22 0.54
CA ASN A 47 -11.00 -1.87 -0.04
C ASN A 47 -11.99 -2.18 1.09
N PHE A 48 -13.23 -1.70 0.97
CA PHE A 48 -14.30 -2.16 1.87
C PHE A 48 -14.74 -3.56 1.42
N GLU A 49 -14.46 -4.56 2.23
CA GLU A 49 -15.01 -5.90 2.03
C GLU A 49 -16.46 -5.91 2.53
N TYR A 50 -17.39 -6.27 1.64
CA TYR A 50 -18.78 -6.47 2.04
C TYR A 50 -18.88 -7.75 2.88
N ILE A 51 -18.92 -7.59 4.21
CA ILE A 51 -19.21 -8.72 5.11
C ILE A 51 -20.66 -9.14 4.84
N PRO A 52 -20.93 -10.40 4.43
CA PRO A 52 -22.28 -10.86 4.18
C PRO A 52 -23.13 -10.68 5.44
N LYS A 53 -24.20 -9.89 5.35
CA LYS A 53 -25.19 -9.80 6.43
C LYS A 53 -25.98 -11.10 6.48
N HIS A 54 -25.91 -11.82 7.60
CA HIS A 54 -26.88 -12.87 7.90
C HIS A 54 -28.21 -12.20 8.25
N THR A 55 -29.18 -12.24 7.33
CA THR A 55 -30.57 -11.94 7.68
C THR A 55 -31.09 -13.14 8.48
N ASN A 56 -31.10 -13.02 9.80
CA ASN A 56 -31.78 -13.99 10.66
C ASN A 56 -33.28 -13.73 10.59
N ASP A 57 -33.94 -14.29 9.58
CA ASP A 57 -35.39 -14.46 9.60
C ASP A 57 -35.70 -15.91 10.00
N SER A 58 -36.55 -16.07 11.01
CA SER A 58 -36.59 -17.22 11.91
C SER A 58 -37.25 -18.49 11.38
N LEU A 59 -37.36 -18.68 10.05
CA LEU A 59 -38.05 -19.84 9.47
C LEU A 59 -37.35 -20.40 8.21
N VAL A 60 -36.10 -20.85 8.37
CA VAL A 60 -35.21 -21.43 7.32
C VAL A 60 -34.29 -20.38 6.68
N ALA A 61 -33.26 -19.98 7.43
CA ALA A 61 -32.17 -19.18 6.90
C ALA A 61 -31.29 -20.01 5.94
N LYS A 62 -31.54 -19.90 4.63
CA LYS A 62 -30.56 -20.31 3.62
C LYS A 62 -29.45 -19.27 3.58
N THR A 63 -28.23 -19.64 3.97
CA THR A 63 -27.04 -18.82 3.77
C THR A 63 -26.81 -18.67 2.27
N VAL A 64 -27.23 -17.53 1.69
CA VAL A 64 -26.93 -17.18 0.31
C VAL A 64 -25.57 -16.48 0.29
N TRP A 65 -24.55 -17.18 -0.22
CA TRP A 65 -23.27 -16.58 -0.54
C TRP A 65 -23.40 -15.76 -1.82
N ILE A 66 -23.65 -14.46 -1.70
CA ILE A 66 -23.58 -13.55 -2.84
C ILE A 66 -22.11 -13.30 -3.12
N ARG A 67 -21.59 -13.85 -4.21
CA ARG A 67 -20.28 -13.44 -4.72
C ARG A 67 -20.44 -12.02 -5.28
N CYS A 68 -19.91 -11.02 -4.58
CA CYS A 68 -19.78 -9.67 -5.12
C CYS A 68 -18.77 -9.69 -6.27
N SER A 69 -19.26 -9.89 -7.50
CA SER A 69 -18.46 -9.81 -8.73
C SER A 69 -18.21 -8.35 -9.10
N GLY A 70 -17.28 -7.71 -8.38
CA GLY A 70 -16.45 -6.63 -8.91
C GLY A 70 -17.12 -5.33 -9.34
N HIS A 71 -18.41 -5.11 -9.09
CA HIS A 71 -19.04 -3.81 -9.28
C HIS A 71 -19.28 -3.14 -7.93
N GLU A 72 -18.51 -2.09 -7.70
CA GLU A 72 -18.56 -1.18 -6.55
C GLU A 72 -18.26 -1.83 -5.20
N ASN A 73 -17.04 -2.37 -5.06
CA ASN A 73 -16.39 -2.20 -3.76
C ASN A 73 -15.95 -0.74 -3.72
N ASP A 74 -16.57 0.06 -2.84
CA ASP A 74 -16.03 1.38 -2.52
C ASP A 74 -14.55 1.19 -2.18
N ARG A 75 -13.70 1.83 -2.98
CA ARG A 75 -12.25 1.84 -2.76
C ARG A 75 -11.91 3.26 -2.36
N MET A 76 -11.53 3.42 -1.11
CA MET A 76 -10.99 4.70 -0.65
C MET A 76 -9.48 4.65 -0.68
N THR A 77 -8.85 5.77 -1.00
CA THR A 77 -7.40 5.88 -0.92
C THR A 77 -7.04 6.49 0.42
N ALA A 78 -6.05 5.94 1.12
CA ALA A 78 -5.42 6.58 2.26
C ALA A 78 -4.01 7.05 1.88
N MET A 79 -3.69 8.26 2.29
CA MET A 79 -2.32 8.74 2.38
C MET A 79 -1.80 8.46 3.78
N VAL A 80 -0.65 7.81 3.86
CA VAL A 80 0.03 7.46 5.11
C VAL A 80 1.41 8.11 5.16
N ILE A 81 1.78 8.64 6.32
CA ILE A 81 3.07 9.28 6.55
C ILE A 81 3.69 8.72 7.84
N GLY A 82 4.99 8.44 7.82
CA GLY A 82 5.75 8.08 9.01
C GLY A 82 7.17 8.60 8.98
N ASP A 83 7.69 9.01 10.14
CA ASP A 83 9.02 9.62 10.27
C ASP A 83 10.12 8.58 10.60
N THR A 84 11.37 9.04 10.58
CA THR A 84 12.56 8.26 10.98
C THR A 84 12.60 7.85 12.45
N LYS A 85 11.80 8.49 13.32
CA LYS A 85 11.71 8.18 14.75
C LYS A 85 10.68 7.07 15.02
N GLY A 86 9.95 6.64 14.00
CA GLY A 86 8.91 5.62 14.09
C GLY A 86 7.51 6.19 14.39
N THR A 87 7.35 7.51 14.41
CA THR A 87 6.06 8.17 14.55
C THR A 87 5.24 7.89 13.30
N LYS A 88 4.01 7.44 13.50
CA LYS A 88 3.00 7.32 12.44
C LYS A 88 2.01 8.46 12.59
N TYR A 89 1.89 9.28 11.56
CA TYR A 89 0.93 10.37 11.55
C TYR A 89 -0.47 9.86 11.23
N SER A 90 -1.48 10.62 11.62
CA SER A 90 -2.87 10.31 11.28
C SER A 90 -3.02 10.21 9.76
N LEU A 91 -3.58 9.08 9.31
CA LEU A 91 -3.92 8.91 7.89
C LEU A 91 -4.99 9.93 7.48
N PHE A 92 -4.99 10.31 6.22
CA PHE A 92 -6.08 11.07 5.62
C PHE A 92 -6.57 10.38 4.35
N LEU A 93 -7.87 10.51 4.12
CA LEU A 93 -8.55 9.87 3.02
C LEU A 93 -8.53 10.80 1.80
N VAL A 94 -8.21 10.22 0.65
CA VAL A 94 -8.21 10.87 -0.65
C VAL A 94 -9.28 10.21 -1.49
N LEU A 95 -10.18 11.04 -2.02
CA LEU A 95 -11.30 10.67 -2.89
C LEU A 95 -10.94 11.00 -4.34
#